data_AF-A0A1M4M3Q5-F1
#
_entry.id   AF-A0A1M4M3Q5-F1
#
_cell.length_a   1.000
_cell.length_b   1.000
_cell.length_c   1.000
_cell.angle_alpha   90.00
_cell.angle_beta   90.00
_cell.angle_gamma   90.00
#
_symmetry.space_group_name_H-M   'P 1'
#
loop_
_entity.id
_entity.type
_entity.pdbx_description
1 polymer ?
#
loop_
_entity_poly.entity_id
_entity_poly.type
_entity_poly.pdbx_seq_one_letter_code
_entity_poly.pdbx_strand_id
1 'polypeptide(L)'
;MGLLIWKECARVLKKNGVLIAGFGNPLQFIFHLGELEKGNFVVKHKIPYSDLENLDDEAVARVCKEDGYIFGHTLTDQIQGQIDAGFAIVGFYEDTGGTALDKFIYTSIATRAIKL
;
A
#
# COMPACT_ATOMS: atom_id res chain seq x y z
N MET A 1 -1.22 10.77 -3.83
CA MET A 1 -0.95 11.21 -2.44
C MET A 1 0.45 10.78 -1.94
N GLY A 2 1.08 9.73 -2.49
CA GLY A 2 2.34 9.17 -1.96
C GLY A 2 3.56 10.10 -1.93
N LEU A 3 3.70 11.05 -2.85
CA LEU A 3 4.87 11.96 -2.88
C LEU A 3 5.03 12.83 -1.61
N LEU A 4 3.95 13.11 -0.87
CA LEU A 4 4.04 13.96 0.32
C LEU A 4 4.73 13.23 1.47
N ILE A 5 4.40 11.96 1.72
CA ILE A 5 4.93 11.21 2.87
C ILE A 5 6.44 10.98 2.73
N TRP A 6 6.92 10.64 1.53
CA TRP A 6 8.32 10.35 1.29
C TRP A 6 9.21 11.58 1.45
N LYS A 7 8.75 12.76 0.98
CA LYS A 7 9.45 14.03 1.19
C LYS A 7 9.58 14.38 2.66
N GLU A 8 8.54 14.13 3.45
CA GLU A 8 8.59 14.38 4.90
C GLU A 8 9.50 13.38 5.63
N CYS A 9 9.49 12.09 5.24
CA CYS A 9 10.45 11.11 5.73
C CYS A 9 11.89 11.54 5.42
N ALA A 10 12.14 11.99 4.18
CA ALA A 10 13.46 12.50 3.78
C ALA A 10 13.83 13.73 4.60
N ARG A 11 12.91 14.67 4.84
CA ARG A 11 13.19 15.91 5.59
C ARG A 11 13.70 15.64 7.00
N VAL A 12 13.14 14.65 7.70
CA VAL A 12 13.49 14.36 9.11
C VAL A 12 14.72 13.46 9.27
N LEU A 13 15.04 12.63 8.28
CA LEU A 13 16.21 11.76 8.34
C LEU A 13 17.51 12.54 8.02
N LYS A 14 18.59 12.23 8.75
CA LYS A 14 19.94 12.70 8.41
C LYS A 14 20.46 12.00 7.15
N LYS A 15 21.50 12.55 6.53
CA LYS A 15 22.24 11.87 5.45
C LYS A 15 22.71 10.48 5.92
N ASN A 16 22.59 9.48 5.05
CA ASN A 16 22.80 8.06 5.34
C ASN A 16 21.81 7.46 6.36
N GLY A 17 20.73 8.17 6.71
CA GLY A 17 19.64 7.65 7.53
C GLY A 17 18.87 6.54 6.81
N VAL A 18 18.40 5.55 7.56
CA VAL A 18 17.67 4.40 7.02
C VAL A 18 16.17 4.60 7.20
N LEU A 19 15.41 4.32 6.13
CA LEU A 19 13.96 4.19 6.13
C LEU A 19 13.61 2.72 5.86
N ILE A 20 12.74 2.15 6.69
CA ILE A 20 12.06 0.88 6.38
C ILE A 20 10.58 1.22 6.26
N ALA A 21 9.98 0.89 5.12
CA ALA A 21 8.57 1.15 4.85
C ALA A 21 7.89 -0.15 4.42
N GLY A 22 6.69 -0.39 4.96
CA GLY A 22 5.84 -1.51 4.57
C GLY A 22 4.54 -0.99 3.95
N PHE A 23 4.04 -1.65 2.92
CA PHE A 23 2.76 -1.34 2.29
C PHE A 23 2.17 -2.59 1.62
N GLY A 24 0.84 -2.61 1.51
CA GLY A 24 0.14 -3.67 0.78
C GLY A 24 0.40 -3.58 -0.72
N ASN A 25 0.51 -4.72 -1.37
CA ASN A 25 0.52 -4.82 -2.82
C ASN A 25 -0.81 -4.23 -3.36
N PRO A 26 -0.78 -3.26 -4.29
CA PRO A 26 -1.99 -2.61 -4.78
C PRO A 26 -2.98 -3.54 -5.46
N LEU A 27 -2.53 -4.71 -5.91
CA LEU A 27 -3.42 -5.73 -6.49
C LEU A 27 -4.54 -6.14 -5.52
N GLN A 28 -4.33 -6.04 -4.21
CA GLN A 28 -5.40 -6.36 -3.23
C GLN A 28 -6.61 -5.45 -3.36
N PHE A 29 -6.40 -4.18 -3.73
CA PHE A 29 -7.43 -3.16 -3.69
C PHE A 29 -8.26 -3.08 -4.98
N ILE A 30 -7.99 -3.92 -5.99
CA ILE A 30 -8.84 -4.00 -7.19
C ILE A 30 -10.08 -4.87 -6.97
N PHE A 31 -10.09 -5.70 -5.93
CA PHE A 31 -11.16 -6.66 -5.67
C PHE A 31 -12.20 -6.09 -4.72
N HIS A 32 -13.45 -6.51 -4.89
CA HIS A 32 -14.53 -6.23 -3.94
C HIS A 32 -14.19 -6.84 -2.57
N LEU A 33 -14.11 -6.00 -1.53
CA LEU A 33 -13.65 -6.40 -0.20
C LEU A 33 -14.46 -7.58 0.39
N GLY A 34 -15.79 -7.46 0.44
CA GLY A 34 -16.64 -8.52 0.97
C GLY A 34 -16.62 -9.84 0.18
N GLU A 35 -16.26 -9.83 -1.11
CA GLU A 35 -16.09 -11.05 -1.91
C GLU A 35 -14.70 -11.65 -1.69
N LEU A 36 -13.67 -10.81 -1.57
CA LEU A 36 -12.32 -11.23 -1.26
C LEU A 36 -12.21 -11.93 0.10
N GLU A 37 -12.93 -11.44 1.13
CA GLU A 37 -13.02 -12.08 2.45
C GLU A 37 -13.63 -13.50 2.38
N LYS A 38 -14.51 -13.76 1.42
CA LYS A 38 -15.10 -15.08 1.16
C LYS A 38 -14.21 -15.98 0.28
N GLY A 39 -13.11 -15.44 -0.24
CA GLY A 39 -12.21 -16.12 -1.17
C GLY A 39 -12.60 -15.99 -2.64
N ASN A 40 -13.53 -15.10 -2.99
CA ASN A 40 -13.94 -14.84 -4.37
C ASN A 40 -13.17 -13.64 -4.96
N PHE A 41 -12.60 -13.82 -6.16
CA PHE A 41 -11.81 -12.77 -6.82
C PHE A 41 -12.66 -11.94 -7.80
N VAL A 42 -13.52 -11.07 -7.26
CA VAL A 42 -14.37 -10.17 -8.05
C VAL A 42 -13.70 -8.82 -8.24
N VAL A 43 -13.25 -8.51 -9.47
CA VAL A 43 -12.64 -7.21 -9.80
C VAL A 43 -13.73 -6.13 -9.81
N LYS A 44 -13.53 -5.06 -9.03
CA LYS A 44 -14.49 -3.95 -8.88
C LYS A 44 -13.84 -2.57 -8.96
N HIS A 45 -12.62 -2.42 -8.45
CA HIS A 45 -11.97 -1.12 -8.31
C HIS A 45 -10.74 -0.95 -9.20
N LYS A 46 -10.23 0.27 -9.27
CA LYS A 46 -8.99 0.64 -9.97
C LYS A 46 -7.96 1.19 -8.98
N ILE A 47 -6.69 1.24 -9.41
CA ILE A 47 -5.60 1.88 -8.65
C ILE A 47 -5.26 3.22 -9.33
N PRO A 48 -5.08 4.31 -8.57
CA PRO A 48 -5.18 4.42 -7.11
C PRO A 48 -6.61 4.23 -6.60
N TYR A 49 -6.72 3.74 -5.36
CA TYR A 49 -7.97 3.40 -4.68
C TYR A 49 -8.18 4.29 -3.45
N SER A 50 -9.44 4.59 -3.12
CA SER A 50 -9.82 5.23 -1.86
C SER A 50 -11.14 4.67 -1.35
N ASP A 51 -11.18 4.28 -0.07
CA ASP A 51 -12.43 3.89 0.59
C ASP A 51 -13.49 5.00 0.56
N LEU A 52 -13.08 6.27 0.56
CA LEU A 52 -14.00 7.42 0.53
C LEU A 52 -14.89 7.44 -0.72
N GLU A 53 -14.44 6.82 -1.81
CA GLU A 53 -15.18 6.71 -3.07
C GLU A 53 -16.13 5.51 -3.11
N ASN A 54 -16.11 4.65 -2.08
CA ASN A 54 -16.81 3.35 -2.05
C ASN A 54 -17.56 3.11 -0.73
N LEU A 55 -17.94 4.18 0.00
CA LEU A 55 -18.66 4.08 1.28
C LEU A 55 -20.10 3.59 1.16
N ASP A 56 -20.64 3.49 -0.04
CA ASP A 56 -21.93 2.85 -0.33
C ASP A 56 -21.86 1.31 -0.26
N ASP A 57 -20.65 0.73 -0.32
CA ASP A 57 -20.41 -0.69 -0.10
C ASP A 57 -20.39 -0.99 1.41
N GLU A 58 -21.32 -1.85 1.87
CA GLU A 58 -21.44 -2.20 3.29
C GLU A 58 -20.16 -2.80 3.88
N ALA A 59 -19.39 -3.58 3.09
CA ALA A 59 -18.14 -4.16 3.57
C ALA A 59 -17.06 -3.09 3.77
N VAL A 60 -16.96 -2.14 2.83
CA VAL A 60 -16.03 -1.00 2.93
C VAL A 60 -16.42 -0.09 4.09
N ALA A 61 -17.70 0.28 4.20
CA ALA A 61 -18.21 1.11 5.28
C ALA A 61 -17.99 0.48 6.66
N ARG A 62 -18.18 -0.84 6.78
CA ARG A 62 -17.89 -1.60 8.02
C ARG A 62 -16.42 -1.48 8.40
N VAL A 63 -15.51 -1.80 7.49
CA VAL A 63 -14.06 -1.75 7.75
C VAL A 63 -13.59 -0.32 8.05
N CYS A 64 -14.10 0.69 7.33
CA CYS A 64 -13.78 2.10 7.61
C CYS A 64 -14.13 2.53 9.04
N LYS A 65 -15.23 1.99 9.58
CA LYS A 65 -15.70 2.28 10.93
C LYS A 65 -14.88 1.57 12.02
N GLU A 66 -14.36 0.39 11.71
CA GLU A 66 -13.64 -0.47 12.66
C GLU A 66 -12.12 -0.24 12.63
N ASP A 67 -11.55 -0.22 11.43
CA ASP A 67 -10.10 -0.24 11.18
C ASP A 67 -9.55 1.07 10.58
N GLY A 68 -10.45 1.99 10.19
CA GLY A 68 -10.10 3.24 9.53
C GLY A 68 -10.03 3.14 8.00
N TYR A 69 -9.65 4.24 7.35
CA TYR A 69 -9.69 4.36 5.89
C TYR A 69 -8.40 3.88 5.23
N ILE A 70 -8.55 3.14 4.14
CA ILE A 70 -7.50 2.64 3.27
C ILE A 70 -7.42 3.48 2.00
N PHE A 71 -6.18 3.77 1.61
CA PHE A 71 -5.83 4.44 0.36
C PHE A 71 -4.84 3.56 -0.40
N GLY A 72 -5.27 2.99 -1.52
CA GLY A 72 -4.43 2.19 -2.38
C GLY A 72 -3.62 3.09 -3.32
N HIS A 73 -2.32 2.85 -3.41
CA HIS A 73 -1.40 3.62 -4.24
C HIS A 73 -0.73 2.75 -5.30
N THR A 74 -0.26 3.35 -6.39
CA THR A 74 0.55 2.60 -7.36
C THR A 74 1.90 2.22 -6.75
N LEU A 75 2.55 1.17 -7.26
CA LEU A 75 3.94 0.89 -6.88
C LEU A 75 4.88 2.03 -7.28
N THR A 76 4.55 2.78 -8.33
CA THR A 76 5.26 4.01 -8.70
C THR A 76 5.17 5.04 -7.57
N ASP A 77 3.98 5.31 -7.03
CA ASP A 77 3.82 6.23 -5.90
C ASP A 77 4.61 5.79 -4.65
N GLN A 78 4.69 4.48 -4.40
CA GLN A 78 5.34 3.94 -3.20
C GLN A 78 6.86 3.81 -3.34
N ILE A 79 7.36 3.28 -4.46
CA ILE A 79 8.78 2.97 -4.68
C ILE A 79 9.48 4.12 -5.39
N GLN A 80 8.97 4.57 -6.54
CA GLN A 80 9.54 5.72 -7.25
C GLN A 80 9.41 6.99 -6.40
N GLY A 81 8.32 7.14 -5.64
CA GLY A 81 8.16 8.24 -4.70
C GLY A 81 9.26 8.32 -3.63
N GLN A 82 9.79 7.19 -3.16
CA GLN A 82 10.96 7.17 -2.27
C GLN A 82 12.23 7.62 -3.01
N ILE A 83 12.42 7.16 -4.25
CA ILE A 83 13.57 7.53 -5.09
C ILE A 83 13.58 9.05 -5.34
N ASP A 84 12.44 9.61 -5.74
CA ASP A 84 12.28 11.03 -6.02
C ASP A 84 12.47 11.91 -4.77
N ALA A 85 12.23 11.36 -3.58
CA ALA A 85 12.46 12.03 -2.31
C ALA A 85 13.95 12.03 -1.86
N GLY A 86 14.84 11.43 -2.65
CA GLY A 86 16.27 11.38 -2.37
C GLY A 86 16.72 10.15 -1.58
N PHE A 87 15.96 9.05 -1.67
CA PHE A 87 16.38 7.77 -1.12
C PHE A 87 16.95 6.84 -2.21
N ALA A 88 17.98 6.07 -1.86
CA ALA A 88 18.36 4.87 -2.60
C ALA A 88 17.65 3.66 -1.99
N ILE A 89 16.87 2.93 -2.81
CA ILE A 89 16.32 1.63 -2.42
C ILE A 89 17.45 0.61 -2.40
N VAL A 90 17.72 0.03 -1.23
CA VAL A 90 18.83 -0.92 -1.00
C VAL A 90 18.34 -2.27 -0.45
N GLY A 91 17.04 -2.47 -0.43
CA GLY A 91 16.39 -3.73 -0.09
C GLY A 91 14.92 -3.69 -0.46
N PHE A 92 14.43 -4.83 -0.94
CA PHE A 92 13.03 -5.07 -1.30
C PHE A 92 12.67 -6.48 -0.83
N TYR A 93 11.52 -6.62 -0.19
CA TYR A 93 11.02 -7.88 0.37
C TYR A 93 9.51 -7.94 0.17
N GLU A 94 9.01 -9.14 -0.07
CA GLU A 94 7.58 -9.41 -0.20
C GLU A 94 7.19 -10.57 0.72
N ASP A 95 5.96 -10.53 1.22
CA ASP A 95 5.41 -11.56 2.12
C ASP A 95 3.89 -11.66 1.97
N THR A 96 3.30 -12.56 2.73
CA THR A 96 1.86 -12.73 2.86
C THR A 96 1.25 -11.74 3.85
N GLY A 97 0.00 -11.33 3.62
CA GLY A 97 -0.73 -10.34 4.42
C GLY A 97 -1.95 -10.87 5.16
N GLY A 98 -2.26 -12.16 5.02
CA GLY A 98 -3.44 -12.83 5.58
C GLY A 98 -4.69 -12.78 4.69
N THR A 99 -4.54 -12.49 3.39
CA THR A 99 -5.68 -12.38 2.46
C THR A 99 -5.84 -13.65 1.62
N ALA A 100 -7.03 -13.84 1.02
CA ALA A 100 -7.24 -14.94 0.09
C ALA A 100 -6.30 -14.93 -1.13
N LEU A 101 -5.72 -13.76 -1.47
CA LEU A 101 -4.75 -13.60 -2.55
C LEU A 101 -3.38 -14.19 -2.24
N ASP A 102 -3.02 -14.41 -0.97
CA ASP A 102 -1.71 -14.94 -0.56
C ASP A 102 -1.41 -16.34 -1.13
N LYS A 103 -2.44 -17.04 -1.60
CA LYS A 103 -2.31 -18.31 -2.33
C LYS A 103 -1.71 -18.16 -3.73
N PHE A 104 -1.68 -16.94 -4.27
CA PHE A 104 -1.36 -16.64 -5.66
C PHE A 104 -0.26 -15.59 -5.81
N ILE A 105 -0.14 -14.66 -4.86
CA ILE A 105 0.84 -13.57 -4.90
C ILE A 105 1.16 -13.10 -3.48
N TYR A 106 2.36 -12.57 -3.27
CA TYR A 106 2.68 -11.84 -2.04
C TYR A 106 1.91 -10.53 -1.96
N THR A 107 1.18 -10.35 -0.88
CA THR A 107 0.32 -9.19 -0.70
C THR A 107 0.88 -8.12 0.22
N SER A 108 1.99 -8.41 0.90
CA SER A 108 2.74 -7.45 1.70
C SER A 108 4.07 -7.13 1.01
N ILE A 109 4.48 -5.87 1.02
CA ILE A 109 5.74 -5.39 0.46
C ILE A 109 6.47 -4.57 1.52
N ALA A 110 7.79 -4.72 1.60
CA ALA A 110 8.67 -3.88 2.39
C ALA A 110 9.87 -3.38 1.57
N THR A 111 10.22 -2.11 1.76
CA THR A 111 11.42 -1.49 1.21
C THR A 111 12.36 -1.07 2.32
N ARG A 112 13.65 -1.28 2.13
CA ARG A 112 14.72 -0.65 2.92
C ARG A 112 15.44 0.37 2.05
N ALA A 113 15.49 1.61 2.51
CA ALA A 113 16.05 2.72 1.77
C ALA A 113 17.06 3.53 2.61
N ILE A 114 18.04 4.15 1.95
CA ILE A 114 19.04 5.02 2.58
C ILE A 114 18.90 6.42 1.99
N LYS A 115 18.79 7.44 2.84
CA LYS A 115 18.78 8.85 2.40
C LYS A 115 20.16 9.25 1.90
N LEU A 116 20.23 9.75 0.67
CA LEU A 116 21.45 10.22 0.00
C LEU A 116 21.99 11.54 0.58
#